data_AF-A0A1Z5IF77-F1
#
_entry.id   AF-A0A1Z5IF77-F1
#
_cell.length_a   1.000
_cell.length_b   1.000
_cell.length_c   1.000
_cell.angle_alpha   90.00
_cell.angle_beta   90.00
_cell.angle_gamma   90.00
#
_symmetry.space_group_name_H-M   'P 1'
#
loop_
_entity.id
_entity.type
_entity.pdbx_description
1 polymer ?
#
loop_
_entity_poly.entity_id
_entity_poly.type
_entity_poly.pdbx_seq_one_letter_code
_entity_poly.pdbx_strand_id
1 'polypeptide(L)'
;MNQKKIATLLVAVVSLGTGMAFHQTTAHALASYWHHNHWVTTKKTVTVQKIKIADPIASSRAVRSYKLHRGAHYKLGHYDTNYSWVLNSGRFNSNSHYTYIVRRGWNNASWFKFK
;
A
#
# COMPACT_ATOMS: atom_id res chain seq x y z
N MET A 1 38.56 -52.44 0.71
CA MET A 1 38.18 -52.45 2.14
C MET A 1 38.99 -51.35 2.84
N ASN A 2 38.36 -50.35 3.46
CA ASN A 2 38.07 -50.32 4.91
C ASN A 2 39.34 -50.66 5.74
N GLN A 3 39.87 -49.86 6.66
CA GLN A 3 39.31 -48.83 7.54
C GLN A 3 40.53 -48.05 8.15
N LYS A 4 40.47 -46.90 8.85
CA LYS A 4 39.39 -46.17 9.53
C LYS A 4 39.32 -44.68 9.07
N LYS A 5 38.88 -43.75 9.93
CA LYS A 5 38.77 -42.29 9.71
C LYS A 5 39.54 -41.57 10.81
N ILE A 6 40.27 -40.49 10.49
CA ILE A 6 40.90 -39.60 11.48
C ILE A 6 40.08 -38.30 11.59
N ALA A 7 39.64 -38.03 12.81
CA ALA A 7 39.08 -36.78 13.33
C ALA A 7 40.06 -35.60 13.16
N THR A 8 39.69 -34.32 13.17
CA THR A 8 38.40 -33.60 13.19
C THR A 8 38.77 -32.13 12.91
N LEU A 9 38.01 -31.40 12.11
CA LEU A 9 37.96 -29.94 12.30
C LEU A 9 36.59 -29.39 11.93
N LEU A 10 35.90 -28.89 12.96
CA LEU A 10 34.68 -28.11 12.82
C LEU A 10 35.04 -26.72 12.28
N VAL A 11 34.47 -26.35 11.13
CA VAL A 11 34.31 -24.95 10.74
C VAL A 11 32.83 -24.72 10.52
N ALA A 12 32.20 -24.02 11.46
CA ALA A 12 30.82 -23.59 11.32
C ALA A 12 30.74 -22.44 10.31
N VAL A 13 30.04 -22.64 9.20
CA VAL A 13 29.53 -21.52 8.40
C VAL A 13 28.09 -21.27 8.84
N VAL A 14 27.94 -20.38 9.81
CA VAL A 14 26.65 -19.74 10.08
C VAL A 14 26.33 -18.88 8.86
N SER A 15 25.44 -19.36 7.99
CA SER A 15 24.82 -18.53 6.96
C SER A 15 23.85 -17.54 7.63
N LEU A 16 24.44 -16.50 8.21
CA LEU A 16 23.76 -15.37 8.84
C LEU A 16 22.68 -14.83 7.91
N GLY A 17 21.50 -14.59 8.47
CA GLY A 17 20.39 -14.04 7.72
C GLY A 17 20.66 -12.63 7.24
N THR A 18 20.69 -12.45 5.92
CA THR A 18 20.20 -11.24 5.26
C THR A 18 18.81 -11.57 4.71
N GLY A 19 17.83 -11.70 5.59
CA GLY A 19 17.21 -10.49 6.07
C GLY A 19 16.11 -10.12 5.09
N MET A 20 15.03 -10.90 5.09
CA MET A 20 13.75 -10.39 4.60
C MET A 20 13.42 -9.19 5.47
N ALA A 21 13.75 -8.00 4.97
CA ALA A 21 13.38 -6.73 5.58
C ALA A 21 11.86 -6.58 5.42
N PHE A 22 11.12 -7.30 6.27
CA PHE A 22 9.83 -6.84 6.74
C PHE A 22 10.10 -5.51 7.43
N HIS A 23 10.06 -4.43 6.66
CA HIS A 23 9.79 -3.11 7.18
C HIS A 23 8.41 -3.19 7.86
N GLN A 24 8.42 -3.59 9.13
CA GLN A 24 7.42 -3.21 10.11
C GLN A 24 7.56 -1.69 10.27
N THR A 25 7.06 -0.97 9.28
CA THR A 25 6.74 0.44 9.42
C THR A 25 5.80 0.53 10.59
N THR A 26 6.27 1.11 11.69
CA THR A 26 5.44 1.41 12.85
C THR A 26 4.24 2.25 12.37
N ALA A 27 3.11 2.20 13.06
CA ALA A 27 1.93 2.98 12.66
C ALA A 27 2.26 4.47 12.46
N HIS A 28 3.18 5.01 13.28
CA HIS A 28 3.73 6.36 13.16
C HIS A 28 4.59 6.58 11.90
N ALA A 29 5.44 5.63 11.51
CA ALA A 29 6.21 5.72 10.27
C ALA A 29 5.30 5.65 9.03
N LEU A 30 4.24 4.83 9.09
CA LEU A 30 3.23 4.77 8.04
C LEU A 30 2.44 6.09 7.96
N ALA A 31 1.97 6.63 9.08
CA ALA A 31 1.25 7.90 9.14
C ALA A 31 2.10 9.08 8.64
N SER A 32 3.37 9.14 9.06
CA SER A 32 4.33 10.16 8.61
C SER A 32 4.56 10.12 7.11
N TYR A 33 4.71 8.92 6.52
CA TYR A 33 4.80 8.77 5.07
C TYR A 33 3.57 9.40 4.37
N TRP A 34 2.36 9.14 4.87
CA TRP A 34 1.11 9.59 4.24
C TRP A 34 0.71 11.05 4.47
N HIS A 35 1.50 11.83 5.22
CA HIS A 35 1.32 13.29 5.33
C HIS A 35 1.31 14.00 3.96
N HIS A 36 1.94 13.39 2.95
CA HIS A 36 1.93 13.87 1.58
C HIS A 36 1.36 12.82 0.61
N ASN A 37 0.85 13.28 -0.54
CA ASN A 37 0.34 12.40 -1.57
C ASN A 37 1.49 11.79 -2.41
N HIS A 38 1.57 10.46 -2.49
CA HIS A 38 2.65 9.72 -3.14
C HIS A 38 2.27 9.13 -4.50
N TRP A 39 3.23 9.05 -5.42
CA TRP A 39 3.05 8.33 -6.68
C TRP A 39 3.17 6.82 -6.43
N VAL A 40 2.08 6.10 -6.70
CA VAL A 40 2.03 4.63 -6.54
C VAL A 40 1.70 3.94 -7.86
N THR A 41 2.07 2.67 -7.95
CA THR A 41 1.65 1.76 -9.03
C THR A 41 0.69 0.71 -8.48
N THR A 42 -0.45 0.47 -9.13
CA THR A 42 -1.36 -0.60 -8.73
C THR A 42 -0.78 -1.99 -9.06
N LYS A 43 -0.60 -2.84 -8.05
CA LYS A 43 -0.17 -4.24 -8.21
C LYS A 43 -1.30 -5.19 -8.65
N LYS A 44 -2.56 -4.78 -8.44
CA LYS A 44 -3.79 -5.52 -8.80
C LYS A 44 -4.84 -4.55 -9.35
N THR A 45 -5.83 -5.06 -10.09
CA THR A 45 -6.99 -4.24 -10.49
C THR A 45 -7.84 -3.93 -9.25
N VAL A 46 -8.09 -2.64 -8.99
CA VAL A 46 -8.88 -2.16 -7.84
C VAL A 46 -10.14 -1.42 -8.29
N THR A 47 -11.13 -1.32 -7.41
CA THR A 47 -12.34 -0.52 -7.64
C THR A 47 -12.18 0.87 -7.00
N VAL A 48 -12.40 1.92 -7.78
CA VAL A 48 -12.42 3.31 -7.33
C VAL A 48 -13.86 3.79 -7.28
N GLN A 49 -14.33 4.33 -6.15
CA GLN A 49 -15.62 4.99 -6.03
C GLN A 49 -15.45 6.50 -6.11
N LYS A 50 -16.26 7.14 -6.95
CA LYS A 50 -16.50 8.58 -6.90
C LYS A 50 -17.60 8.84 -5.89
N ILE A 51 -17.25 9.43 -4.76
CA ILE A 51 -18.17 9.93 -3.75
C ILE A 51 -18.50 11.37 -4.13
N LYS A 52 -19.79 11.73 -4.20
CA LYS A 52 -20.21 13.13 -4.23
C LYS A 52 -20.22 13.64 -2.79
N ILE A 53 -19.44 14.70 -2.55
CA ILE A 53 -19.44 15.41 -1.27
C ILE A 53 -20.72 16.24 -1.20
N ALA A 54 -21.36 16.21 -0.04
CA ALA A 54 -22.56 16.97 0.28
C ALA A 54 -22.37 17.72 1.60
N ASP A 55 -23.23 18.69 1.86
CA ASP A 55 -23.37 19.33 3.15
C ASP A 55 -24.79 19.02 3.68
N PRO A 56 -24.96 18.40 4.86
CA PRO A 56 -23.93 17.91 5.77
C PRO A 56 -23.12 16.74 5.18
N ILE A 57 -21.86 16.60 5.61
CA ILE A 57 -20.92 15.59 5.06
C ILE A 57 -21.42 14.15 5.19
N ALA A 58 -22.25 13.85 6.20
CA ALA A 58 -22.90 12.56 6.39
C ALA A 58 -23.85 12.17 5.23
N SER A 59 -24.32 13.14 4.43
CA SER A 59 -25.13 12.90 3.21
C SER A 59 -24.28 12.58 1.97
N SER A 60 -22.95 12.58 2.08
CA SER A 60 -22.04 12.24 0.98
C SER A 60 -22.22 10.78 0.57
N ARG A 61 -22.29 10.51 -0.74
CA ARG A 61 -22.60 9.17 -1.24
C ARG A 61 -21.83 8.78 -2.49
N ALA A 62 -21.59 7.48 -2.67
CA ALA A 62 -21.02 6.94 -3.90
C ALA A 62 -21.99 7.15 -5.07
N VAL A 63 -21.53 7.87 -6.10
CA VAL A 63 -22.32 8.17 -7.32
C VAL A 63 -21.84 7.43 -8.57
N ARG A 64 -20.60 6.91 -8.55
CA ARG A 64 -20.07 6.07 -9.64
C ARG A 64 -18.94 5.17 -9.13
N SER A 65 -18.76 4.01 -9.77
CA SER A 65 -17.59 3.14 -9.57
C SER A 65 -16.81 2.98 -10.87
N TYR A 66 -15.50 2.84 -10.77
CA TYR A 66 -14.56 2.62 -11.88
C TYR A 66 -13.64 1.45 -11.56
N LYS A 67 -13.15 0.76 -12.60
CA LYS A 67 -12.03 -0.18 -12.47
C LYS A 67 -10.73 0.59 -12.76
N LEU A 68 -9.75 0.44 -11.88
CA LEU A 68 -8.38 0.92 -12.05
C LEU A 68 -7.49 -0.32 -12.21
N HIS A 69 -7.01 -0.55 -13.42
CA HIS A 69 -6.31 -1.78 -13.80
C HIS A 69 -4.91 -1.85 -13.18
N ARG A 70 -4.37 -3.07 -13.01
CA ARG A 70 -2.97 -3.31 -12.63
C ARG A 70 -2.00 -2.55 -13.54
N GLY A 71 -0.93 -1.99 -12.97
CA GLY A 71 0.09 -1.21 -13.67
C GLY A 71 -0.25 0.27 -13.80
N ALA A 72 -1.43 0.69 -13.37
CA ALA A 72 -1.81 2.10 -13.42
C ALA A 72 -1.05 2.93 -12.38
N HIS A 73 -0.57 4.09 -12.80
CA HIS A 73 0.21 5.03 -11.98
C HIS A 73 -0.62 6.25 -11.60
N TYR A 74 -0.83 6.46 -10.30
CA TYR A 74 -1.61 7.58 -9.78
C TYR A 74 -0.99 8.11 -8.48
N LYS A 75 -1.22 9.39 -8.20
CA LYS A 75 -0.94 10.03 -6.92
C LYS A 75 -2.03 9.63 -5.92
N LEU A 76 -1.63 9.01 -4.81
CA LEU A 76 -2.46 8.46 -3.74
C LEU A 76 -2.22 9.23 -2.44
N GLY A 77 -3.27 9.51 -1.69
CA GLY A 77 -3.22 10.03 -0.32
C GLY A 77 -3.94 9.09 0.65
N HIS A 78 -3.67 9.28 1.93
CA HIS A 78 -4.28 8.53 3.03
C HIS A 78 -4.36 9.47 4.22
N TYR A 79 -5.58 9.87 4.60
CA TYR A 79 -5.75 11.02 5.51
C TYR A 79 -5.48 10.68 6.99
N ASP A 80 -5.57 9.41 7.37
CA ASP A 80 -5.02 8.83 8.61
C ASP A 80 -5.06 7.29 8.48
N THR A 81 -4.41 6.61 9.40
CA THR A 81 -4.43 5.17 9.74
C THR A 81 -5.81 4.52 9.94
N ASN A 82 -6.92 5.22 9.66
CA ASN A 82 -8.27 4.67 9.60
C ASN A 82 -9.13 5.30 8.49
N TYR A 83 -8.52 5.77 7.39
CA TYR A 83 -9.24 6.31 6.23
C TYR A 83 -9.07 5.43 4.99
N SER A 84 -9.95 5.62 4.00
CA SER A 84 -9.77 5.01 2.69
C SER A 84 -8.63 5.68 1.92
N TRP A 85 -7.92 4.91 1.11
CA TRP A 85 -6.98 5.42 0.12
C TRP A 85 -7.67 6.33 -0.90
N VAL A 86 -7.16 7.54 -1.11
CA VAL A 86 -7.77 8.56 -1.99
C VAL A 86 -6.87 8.88 -3.17
N LEU A 87 -7.44 9.00 -4.37
CA LEU A 87 -6.71 9.37 -5.58
C LEU A 87 -6.77 10.89 -5.81
N ASN A 88 -5.61 11.46 -6.12
CA ASN A 88 -5.35 12.90 -6.24
C ASN A 88 -4.56 13.22 -7.53
N SER A 89 -4.95 12.63 -8.67
CA SER A 89 -4.35 12.92 -9.99
C SER A 89 -5.18 12.47 -11.19
N GLY A 90 -5.00 13.18 -12.32
CA GLY A 90 -5.60 12.82 -13.61
C GLY A 90 -7.12 12.75 -13.53
N ARG A 91 -7.73 11.70 -14.12
CA ARG A 91 -9.19 11.48 -14.07
C ARG A 91 -9.74 11.29 -12.65
N PHE A 92 -8.88 10.93 -11.70
CA PHE A 92 -9.24 10.70 -10.30
C PHE A 92 -8.54 11.75 -9.42
N ASN A 93 -8.89 13.02 -9.65
CA ASN A 93 -8.41 14.13 -8.85
C ASN A 93 -9.50 14.58 -7.87
N SER A 94 -9.30 14.35 -6.57
CA SER A 94 -10.29 14.68 -5.55
C SER A 94 -10.28 16.18 -5.22
N ASN A 95 -11.45 16.73 -4.90
CA ASN A 95 -11.68 18.14 -4.59
C ASN A 95 -12.90 18.31 -3.68
N SER A 96 -13.33 19.55 -3.45
CA SER A 96 -14.49 19.91 -2.61
C SER A 96 -15.84 19.31 -3.04
N HIS A 97 -16.00 18.87 -4.29
CA HIS A 97 -17.26 18.31 -4.80
C HIS A 97 -17.23 16.78 -4.90
N TYR A 98 -16.05 16.18 -5.12
CA TYR A 98 -15.90 14.76 -5.33
C TYR A 98 -14.60 14.22 -4.75
N THR A 99 -14.68 13.11 -4.01
CA THR A 99 -13.51 12.32 -3.60
C THR A 99 -13.50 10.94 -4.27
N TYR A 100 -12.31 10.46 -4.64
CA TYR A 100 -12.10 9.22 -5.38
C TYR A 100 -11.40 8.19 -4.50
N ILE A 101 -12.20 7.37 -3.80
CA ILE A 101 -11.70 6.39 -2.82
C ILE A 101 -11.48 5.00 -3.44
N VAL A 102 -10.46 4.27 -3.01
CA VAL A 102 -10.26 2.86 -3.40
C VAL A 102 -11.08 1.97 -2.46
N ARG A 103 -12.15 1.34 -2.98
CA ARG A 103 -13.19 0.64 -2.19
C ARG A 103 -12.74 -0.71 -1.63
N ARG A 104 -11.90 -0.71 -0.60
CA ARG A 104 -11.27 -1.89 0.00
C ARG A 104 -10.75 -1.65 1.43
N GLY A 105 -10.20 -2.70 2.06
CA GLY A 105 -9.64 -2.69 3.42
C GLY A 105 -8.71 -1.51 3.69
N TRP A 106 -9.01 -0.77 4.75
CA TRP A 106 -8.77 0.67 4.80
C TRP A 106 -7.27 1.01 4.93
N ASN A 107 -6.48 0.14 5.60
CA ASN A 107 -5.03 0.26 5.72
C ASN A 107 -4.22 -0.68 4.81
N ASN A 108 -4.85 -1.40 3.87
CA ASN A 108 -4.13 -2.42 3.11
C ASN A 108 -3.29 -1.84 1.96
N ALA A 109 -2.07 -1.43 2.31
CA ALA A 109 -1.03 -0.94 1.40
C ALA A 109 -0.52 -1.98 0.38
N SER A 110 -0.78 -3.28 0.57
CA SER A 110 -0.10 -4.36 -0.18
C SER A 110 -0.33 -4.34 -1.70
N TRP A 111 -1.38 -3.66 -2.18
CA TRP A 111 -1.69 -3.56 -3.62
C TRP A 111 -1.11 -2.31 -4.29
N PHE A 112 -0.36 -1.50 -3.57
CA PHE A 112 0.41 -0.40 -4.13
C PHE A 112 1.88 -0.77 -4.12
N LYS A 113 2.57 -0.50 -5.23
CA LYS A 113 4.04 -0.40 -5.26
C LYS A 113 4.37 1.08 -5.10
N PHE A 114 4.91 1.41 -3.94
CA PHE A 114 5.54 2.69 -3.65
C PHE A 114 6.79 2.83 -4.52
N LYS A 115 7.13 4.07 -4.88
CA LYS A 115 8.42 4.41 -5.50
C LYS A 115 9.40 4.83 -4.42
#